data_AF-A0AAW1H9J3-F1
#
_entry.id   AF-A0AAW1H9J3-F1
#
_cell.length_a   1.000
_cell.length_b   1.000
_cell.length_c   1.000
_cell.angle_alpha   90.00
_cell.angle_beta   90.00
_cell.angle_gamma   90.00
#
_symmetry.space_group_name_H-M   'P 1'
#
loop_
_entity.id
_entity.type
_entity.pdbx_description
1 polymer ?
#
loop_
_entity_poly.entity_id
_entity_poly.type
_entity_poly.pdbx_seq_one_letter_code
_entity_poly.pdbx_strand_id
1 'polypeptide(L)'
;GVRLPTWVRKENLANCLPNLVNFELVNCEGLEELPSLRNLSHLKKLKLVNLPKLEYVESENPIIVAGCSKQSLQFTCLEHVHLQGLPKVKAWLQGTEGINDVSDRLPRVKKMVIIECPKLASTLSHPHVKGLRIFDSAE
;
A
#
# COMPACT_ATOMS: atom_id res chain seq x y z
N GLY A 1 -18.32 9.18 7.80
CA GLY A 1 -17.27 8.66 6.90
C GLY A 1 -17.48 9.22 5.52
N VAL A 2 -16.40 9.58 4.81
CA VAL A 2 -16.49 9.93 3.39
C VAL A 2 -16.72 8.64 2.62
N ARG A 3 -17.78 8.58 1.81
CA ARG A 3 -18.01 7.42 0.94
C ARG A 3 -17.11 7.56 -0.26
N LEU A 4 -16.19 6.61 -0.44
CA LEU A 4 -15.47 6.47 -1.70
C LEU A 4 -16.47 6.32 -2.86
N PRO A 5 -16.14 6.85 -4.05
CA PRO A 5 -16.92 6.60 -5.25
C PRO A 5 -17.08 5.10 -5.50
N THR A 6 -18.20 4.68 -6.08
CA THR A 6 -18.54 3.27 -6.33
C THR A 6 -17.52 2.53 -7.18
N TRP A 7 -16.79 3.24 -8.05
CA TRP A 7 -15.70 2.66 -8.86
C TRP A 7 -14.40 2.45 -8.06
N VAL A 8 -14.18 3.18 -6.96
CA VAL A 8 -13.03 3.02 -6.04
C VAL A 8 -13.31 1.98 -4.96
N ARG A 9 -14.48 1.34 -4.93
CA ARG A 9 -14.73 0.27 -3.96
C ARG A 9 -13.82 -0.91 -4.25
N LYS A 10 -13.46 -1.60 -3.16
CA LYS A 10 -12.47 -2.67 -3.03
C LYS A 10 -12.41 -3.70 -4.18
N GLU A 11 -13.54 -4.00 -4.79
CA GLU A 11 -13.68 -5.03 -5.83
C GLU A 11 -13.73 -4.47 -7.25
N ASN A 12 -13.99 -3.17 -7.40
CA ASN A 12 -14.32 -2.56 -8.68
C ASN A 12 -13.14 -1.83 -9.33
N LEU A 13 -12.15 -1.43 -8.54
CA LEU A 13 -11.05 -0.60 -9.05
C LEU A 13 -10.26 -1.29 -10.17
N ALA A 14 -9.89 -2.57 -9.99
CA ALA A 14 -9.17 -3.33 -11.00
C ALA A 14 -10.02 -3.66 -12.25
N ASN A 15 -11.35 -3.75 -12.09
CA ASN A 15 -12.26 -3.99 -13.21
C ASN A 15 -12.51 -2.72 -14.02
N CYS A 16 -12.63 -1.57 -13.35
CA CYS A 16 -12.83 -0.28 -13.99
C CYS A 16 -11.53 0.27 -14.61
N LEU A 17 -10.38 -0.01 -13.99
CA LEU A 17 -9.08 0.54 -14.36
C LEU A 17 -8.01 -0.57 -14.45
N PRO A 18 -8.16 -1.55 -15.35
CA PRO A 18 -7.25 -2.71 -15.44
C PRO A 18 -5.81 -2.32 -15.81
N ASN A 19 -5.64 -1.21 -16.52
CA ASN A 19 -4.34 -0.72 -17.00
C ASN A 19 -3.79 0.41 -16.13
N LEU A 20 -4.25 0.56 -14.88
CA LEU A 20 -3.81 1.65 -14.03
C LEU A 20 -2.32 1.53 -13.70
N VAL A 21 -1.53 2.54 -14.10
CA VAL A 21 -0.08 2.57 -13.89
C VAL A 21 0.32 3.42 -12.69
N ASN A 22 -0.43 4.48 -12.41
CA ASN A 22 -0.17 5.42 -11.33
C ASN A 22 -1.45 5.60 -10.50
N PHE A 23 -1.35 5.38 -9.20
CA PHE A 23 -2.45 5.58 -8.25
C PHE A 23 -2.00 6.58 -7.18
N GLU A 24 -2.74 7.67 -7.06
CA GLU A 24 -2.45 8.76 -6.14
C GLU A 24 -3.69 9.13 -5.33
N LEU A 25 -3.54 9.25 -4.02
CA LEU A 25 -4.54 9.81 -3.12
C LEU A 25 -3.88 10.85 -2.22
N VAL A 26 -4.49 12.03 -2.16
CA VAL A 26 -3.96 13.19 -1.44
C VAL A 26 -5.11 13.83 -0.64
N ASN A 27 -4.85 14.14 0.63
CA ASN A 27 -5.78 14.86 1.51
C ASN A 27 -7.17 14.19 1.64
N CYS A 28 -7.24 12.86 1.67
CA CYS A 28 -8.51 12.15 1.87
C CYS A 28 -8.75 11.88 3.36
N GLU A 29 -9.27 12.88 4.07
CA GLU A 29 -9.46 12.85 5.54
C GLU A 29 -10.43 11.77 6.04
N GLY A 30 -11.39 11.37 5.21
CA GLY A 30 -12.39 10.37 5.54
C GLY A 30 -12.04 8.94 5.12
N LEU A 31 -10.86 8.72 4.54
CA LEU A 31 -10.47 7.43 4.00
C LEU A 31 -9.90 6.53 5.09
N GLU A 32 -10.65 5.49 5.44
CA GLU A 32 -10.28 4.53 6.48
C GLU A 32 -9.60 3.28 5.89
N GLU A 33 -10.01 2.86 4.70
CA GLU A 33 -9.46 1.70 3.98
C GLU A 33 -9.20 2.04 2.51
N LEU A 34 -8.10 1.52 1.96
CA LEU A 34 -7.83 1.56 0.54
C LEU A 34 -8.59 0.45 -0.21
N PRO A 35 -8.93 0.68 -1.49
CA PRO A 35 -9.27 -0.43 -2.38
C PRO A 35 -8.12 -1.42 -2.49
N SER A 36 -8.46 -2.66 -2.88
CA SER A 36 -7.46 -3.68 -3.18
C SER A 36 -6.60 -3.22 -4.37
N LEU A 37 -5.33 -2.89 -4.12
CA LEU A 37 -4.39 -2.43 -5.14
C LEU A 37 -3.60 -3.60 -5.74
N ARG A 38 -3.55 -4.74 -5.04
CA ARG A 38 -2.84 -5.96 -5.46
C ARG A 38 -3.29 -6.52 -6.81
N ASN A 39 -4.55 -6.27 -7.20
CA ASN A 39 -5.12 -6.76 -8.46
C ASN A 39 -4.75 -5.87 -9.67
N LEU A 40 -4.08 -4.73 -9.44
CA LEU A 40 -3.63 -3.82 -10.49
C LEU A 40 -2.26 -4.28 -11.01
N SER A 41 -2.26 -5.23 -11.93
CA SER A 41 -1.05 -5.85 -12.51
C SER A 41 -0.12 -4.86 -13.22
N HIS A 42 -0.62 -3.70 -13.62
CA HIS A 42 0.16 -2.65 -14.30
C HIS A 42 0.60 -1.51 -13.38
N LEU A 43 0.25 -1.55 -12.09
CA LEU A 43 0.53 -0.47 -11.16
C LEU A 43 2.03 -0.38 -10.86
N LYS A 44 2.63 0.75 -11.27
CA LYS A 44 4.05 1.03 -11.08
C LYS A 44 4.32 2.07 -10.01
N LYS A 45 3.37 2.97 -9.76
CA LYS A 45 3.54 4.10 -8.86
C LYS A 45 2.36 4.20 -7.91
N LEU A 46 2.65 4.23 -6.61
CA LEU A 46 1.69 4.46 -5.54
C LEU A 46 2.10 5.70 -4.74
N LYS A 47 1.20 6.67 -4.63
CA LYS A 47 1.40 7.87 -3.82
C LYS A 47 0.22 8.08 -2.87
N LEU A 48 0.50 8.10 -1.58
CA LEU A 48 -0.48 8.33 -0.52
C LEU A 48 0.01 9.47 0.36
N VAL A 49 -0.76 10.55 0.41
CA VAL A 49 -0.38 11.77 1.14
C VAL A 49 -1.52 12.25 2.01
N ASN A 50 -1.25 12.50 3.28
CA ASN A 50 -2.17 13.09 4.25
C ASN A 50 -3.51 12.32 4.32
N LEU A 51 -3.43 11.06 4.76
CA LEU A 51 -4.58 10.16 4.96
C LEU A 51 -4.70 9.83 6.46
N PRO A 52 -5.25 10.75 7.27
CA PRO A 52 -5.19 10.67 8.74
C PRO A 52 -5.97 9.51 9.35
N LYS A 53 -6.86 8.87 8.59
CA LYS A 53 -7.69 7.74 9.03
C LYS A 53 -7.27 6.39 8.47
N LEU A 54 -6.31 6.35 7.55
CA LEU A 54 -5.87 5.11 6.94
C LEU A 54 -5.09 4.27 7.95
N GLU A 55 -5.48 3.00 8.13
CA GLU A 55 -4.79 2.09 9.06
C GLU A 55 -3.85 1.09 8.38
N TYR A 56 -4.15 0.71 7.13
CA TYR A 56 -3.35 -0.28 6.38
C TYR A 56 -3.26 0.14 4.91
N VAL A 57 -2.10 -0.09 4.28
CA VAL A 57 -1.92 0.21 2.84
C VAL A 57 -2.62 -0.83 1.96
N GLU A 58 -2.69 -2.09 2.41
CA GLU A 58 -3.42 -3.18 1.76
C GLU A 58 -4.01 -4.12 2.83
N SER A 59 -5.26 -4.56 2.62
CA SER A 59 -5.96 -5.46 3.55
C SER A 59 -5.92 -6.92 3.07
N GLU A 60 -5.45 -7.84 3.91
CA GLU A 60 -5.57 -9.28 3.69
C GLU A 60 -7.03 -9.73 3.91
N ASN A 61 -7.88 -9.56 2.89
CA ASN A 61 -8.93 -10.55 2.70
C ASN A 61 -8.40 -11.56 1.68
N PRO A 62 -7.96 -12.75 2.12
CA PRO A 62 -7.73 -13.84 1.20
C PRO A 62 -9.11 -14.18 0.63
N ILE A 63 -9.33 -13.84 -0.64
CA ILE A 63 -10.29 -14.61 -1.40
C ILE A 63 -9.63 -15.98 -1.51
N ILE A 64 -9.94 -16.86 -0.56
CA ILE A 64 -9.67 -18.28 -0.67
C ILE A 64 -10.61 -18.75 -1.80
N VAL A 65 -10.17 -18.54 -3.04
CA VAL A 65 -10.74 -19.29 -4.16
C VAL A 65 -10.29 -20.72 -3.90
N ALA A 66 -11.19 -21.51 -3.30
CA ALA A 66 -10.99 -22.93 -3.06
C ALA A 66 -10.50 -23.58 -4.37
N GLY A 67 -9.21 -23.89 -4.44
CA GLY A 67 -8.60 -24.57 -5.58
C GLY A 67 -7.41 -23.89 -6.26
N CYS A 68 -7.08 -22.62 -5.96
CA CYS A 68 -5.86 -22.01 -6.50
C CYS A 68 -4.72 -21.98 -5.47
N SER A 69 -3.78 -22.91 -5.65
CA SER A 69 -2.50 -22.98 -4.96
C SER A 69 -1.73 -21.66 -5.07
N LYS A 70 -1.35 -21.08 -3.91
CA LYS A 70 -0.32 -20.03 -3.76
C LYS A 70 -0.28 -18.99 -4.90
N GLN A 71 -1.38 -18.27 -5.15
CA GLN A 71 -1.27 -17.08 -5.99
C GLN A 71 -0.53 -16.02 -5.18
N SER A 72 0.71 -15.78 -5.60
CA SER A 72 1.66 -14.89 -4.96
C SER A 72 1.03 -13.53 -4.67
N LEU A 73 0.84 -13.23 -3.39
CA LEU A 73 0.31 -11.99 -2.81
C LEU A 73 1.31 -10.85 -2.98
N GLN A 74 1.66 -10.50 -4.23
CA GLN A 74 2.78 -9.64 -4.55
C GLN A 74 2.37 -8.48 -5.46
N PHE A 75 2.86 -7.29 -5.14
CA PHE A 75 2.83 -6.16 -6.05
C PHE A 75 3.90 -6.39 -7.13
N THR A 76 3.53 -7.09 -8.20
CA THR A 76 4.49 -7.60 -9.20
C THR A 76 5.12 -6.53 -10.08
N CYS A 77 4.49 -5.34 -10.18
CA CYS A 77 4.96 -4.24 -11.03
C CYS A 77 5.21 -2.93 -10.29
N LEU A 78 5.03 -2.89 -8.96
CA LEU A 78 5.17 -1.64 -8.21
C LEU A 78 6.66 -1.27 -8.11
N GLU A 79 7.01 -0.11 -8.68
CA GLU A 79 8.38 0.37 -8.76
C GLU A 79 8.64 1.55 -7.81
N HIS A 80 7.63 2.41 -7.61
CA HIS A 80 7.76 3.61 -6.80
C HIS A 80 6.64 3.71 -5.77
N VAL A 81 7.02 3.94 -4.52
CA VAL A 81 6.10 4.14 -3.41
C VAL A 81 6.44 5.45 -2.71
N HIS A 82 5.44 6.32 -2.54
CA HIS A 82 5.54 7.56 -1.77
C HIS A 82 4.43 7.58 -0.72
N LEU A 83 4.80 7.66 0.55
CA LEU A 83 3.91 7.67 1.69
C LEU A 83 4.28 8.88 2.53
N GLN A 84 3.32 9.77 2.78
CA GLN A 84 3.57 10.99 3.53
C GLN A 84 2.39 11.33 4.44
N GLY A 85 2.65 11.63 5.71
CA GLY A 85 1.60 12.08 6.65
C GLY A 85 0.50 11.03 6.82
N LEU A 86 0.90 9.80 7.20
CA LEU A 86 -0.02 8.68 7.43
C LEU A 86 0.02 8.25 8.92
N PRO A 87 -0.52 9.09 9.84
CA PRO A 87 -0.28 8.95 11.28
C PRO A 87 -0.90 7.69 11.90
N LYS A 88 -1.95 7.12 11.30
CA LYS A 88 -2.64 5.93 11.79
C LYS A 88 -2.22 4.62 11.11
N VAL A 89 -1.42 4.68 10.05
CA VAL A 89 -1.03 3.47 9.32
C VAL A 89 -0.14 2.61 10.22
N LYS A 90 -0.59 1.40 10.54
CA LYS A 90 0.08 0.46 11.45
C LYS A 90 1.11 -0.40 10.73
N ALA A 91 0.78 -0.86 9.53
CA ALA A 91 1.62 -1.73 8.71
C ALA A 91 1.29 -1.55 7.22
N TRP A 92 2.18 -2.06 6.36
CA TRP A 92 1.93 -2.11 4.93
C TRP A 92 0.76 -3.04 4.61
N LEU A 93 0.78 -4.26 5.16
CA LEU A 93 -0.28 -5.25 5.04
C LEU A 93 -0.92 -5.52 6.40
N GLN A 94 -2.24 -5.60 6.42
CA GLN A 94 -2.97 -6.13 7.58
C GLN A 94 -2.47 -7.56 7.88
N GLY A 95 -2.13 -7.87 9.13
CA GLY A 95 -1.62 -9.20 9.51
C GLY A 95 -0.09 -9.36 9.44
N THR A 96 0.65 -8.35 8.95
CA THR A 96 2.13 -8.34 8.94
C THR A 96 2.76 -7.58 10.10
N GLU A 97 1.98 -7.29 11.14
CA GLU A 97 2.45 -6.59 12.34
C GLU A 97 3.57 -7.40 13.02
N GLY A 98 4.79 -6.86 13.04
CA GLY A 98 5.97 -7.53 13.61
C GLY A 98 6.68 -8.53 12.69
N ILE A 99 6.23 -8.69 11.44
CA ILE A 99 6.90 -9.53 10.43
C ILE A 99 7.75 -8.63 9.53
N ASN A 100 9.07 -8.79 9.62
CA ASN A 100 10.04 -7.98 8.87
C ASN A 100 10.17 -8.37 7.37
N ASP A 101 9.42 -9.38 6.93
CA ASP A 101 9.57 -10.01 5.62
C ASP A 101 8.58 -9.47 4.56
N VAL A 102 8.41 -8.15 4.54
CA VAL A 102 7.61 -7.46 3.51
C VAL A 102 8.41 -7.31 2.21
N SER A 103 9.73 -7.51 2.26
CA SER A 103 10.64 -7.38 1.11
C SER A 103 10.33 -8.40 0.00
N ASP A 104 10.01 -9.64 0.38
CA ASP A 104 9.60 -10.69 -0.57
C ASP A 104 8.27 -10.38 -1.26
N ARG A 105 7.51 -9.40 -0.76
CA ARG A 105 6.19 -9.02 -1.29
C ARG A 105 6.20 -7.81 -2.22
N LEU A 106 7.35 -7.12 -2.28
CA LEU A 106 7.60 -5.94 -3.09
C LEU A 106 8.81 -6.16 -4.03
N PRO A 107 8.83 -7.23 -4.84
CA PRO A 107 10.04 -7.69 -5.54
C PRO A 107 10.61 -6.70 -6.56
N ARG A 108 9.82 -5.71 -6.99
CA ARG A 108 10.21 -4.74 -8.03
C ARG A 108 10.33 -3.30 -7.54
N VAL A 109 10.16 -3.04 -6.25
CA VAL A 109 10.23 -1.66 -5.74
C VAL A 109 11.67 -1.15 -5.85
N LYS A 110 11.83 -0.10 -6.65
CA LYS A 110 13.12 0.58 -6.92
C LYS A 110 13.31 1.84 -6.09
N LYS A 111 12.24 2.39 -5.55
CA LYS A 111 12.26 3.61 -4.73
C LYS A 111 11.08 3.61 -3.78
N MET A 112 11.37 3.79 -2.50
CA MET A 112 10.38 3.91 -1.45
C MET A 112 10.69 5.15 -0.60
N VAL A 113 9.73 6.05 -0.53
CA VAL A 113 9.83 7.29 0.27
C VAL A 113 8.73 7.25 1.31
N ILE A 114 9.12 7.32 2.58
CA ILE A 114 8.24 7.31 3.73
C ILE A 114 8.55 8.57 4.54
N ILE A 115 7.56 9.44 4.72
CA ILE A 115 7.70 10.73 5.40
C ILE A 115 6.61 10.82 6.46
N GLU A 116 6.94 11.08 7.73
CA GLU A 116 5.93 11.25 8.80
C GLU A 116 4.95 10.05 8.90
N CYS A 117 5.48 8.83 8.80
CA CYS A 117 4.72 7.58 8.96
C CYS A 117 5.36 6.71 10.06
N PRO A 118 5.23 7.08 11.35
CA PRO A 118 6.08 6.60 12.44
C PRO A 118 6.01 5.08 12.65
N LYS A 119 4.84 4.47 12.47
CA LYS A 119 4.65 3.01 12.62
C LYS A 119 5.02 2.21 11.37
N LEU A 120 4.91 2.82 10.20
CA LEU A 120 5.19 2.12 8.94
C LEU A 120 6.68 2.04 8.66
N ALA A 121 7.42 3.09 9.01
CA ALA A 121 8.88 3.18 8.89
C ALA A 121 9.60 2.03 9.61
N SER A 122 9.11 1.61 10.78
CA SER A 122 9.71 0.51 11.55
C SER A 122 9.51 -0.85 10.88
N THR A 123 8.32 -1.11 10.31
CA THR A 123 7.99 -2.39 9.64
C THR A 123 8.73 -2.64 8.32
N LEU A 124 9.23 -1.58 7.67
CA LEU A 124 9.84 -1.64 6.33
C LEU A 124 11.35 -1.40 6.34
N SER A 125 11.98 -1.43 7.52
CA SER A 125 13.41 -1.15 7.75
C SER A 125 14.39 -2.18 7.14
N HIS A 126 13.95 -3.07 6.25
CA HIS A 126 14.76 -4.15 5.68
C HIS A 126 15.53 -3.77 4.39
N PRO A 127 16.73 -4.36 4.16
CA PRO A 127 17.76 -3.84 3.26
C PRO A 127 17.58 -4.11 1.76
N HIS A 128 16.51 -4.78 1.31
CA HIS A 128 16.35 -5.14 -0.11
C HIS A 128 15.76 -4.03 -0.99
N VAL A 129 15.20 -2.96 -0.40
CA VAL A 129 14.67 -1.83 -1.16
C VAL A 129 15.80 -0.86 -1.51
N LYS A 130 16.22 -0.87 -2.78
CA LYS A 130 17.15 0.15 -3.29
C LYS A 130 16.49 1.52 -3.12
N GLY A 131 17.12 2.44 -2.38
CA GLY A 131 16.62 3.81 -2.24
C GLY A 131 15.43 3.99 -1.29
N LEU A 132 15.37 3.24 -0.19
CA LEU A 132 14.51 3.56 0.95
C LEU A 132 14.95 4.89 1.57
N ARG A 133 14.06 5.88 1.61
CA ARG A 133 14.27 7.14 2.34
C ARG A 133 13.16 7.31 3.34
N ILE A 134 13.53 7.23 4.62
CA ILE A 134 12.65 7.50 5.75
C ILE A 134 12.98 8.89 6.25
N PHE A 135 11.99 9.77 6.29
CA PHE A 135 12.08 11.08 6.91
C PHE A 135 11.09 11.09 8.06
N ASP A 136 11.60 11.17 9.28
CA ASP A 136 10.79 11.50 10.44
C ASP A 136 10.93 13.01 10.66
N SER A 137 9.83 13.76 10.78
CA SER A 137 9.95 15.14 11.23
C SER A 137 10.21 15.08 12.73
N ALA A 138 11.48 15.06 13.11
CA ALA A 138 11.86 15.47 14.45
C ALA A 138 11.66 16.99 14.52
N GLU A 139 10.84 17.40 15.50
CA GLU A 139 10.54 18.76 15.99
C GLU A 139 9.50 19.60 15.24
#